data_AF-A0A916LGE4-F1
#
_entry.id   AF-A0A916LGE4-F1
#
_cell.length_a   1.000
_cell.length_b   1.000
_cell.length_c   1.000
_cell.angle_alpha   90.00
_cell.angle_beta   90.00
_cell.angle_gamma   90.00
#
_symmetry.space_group_name_H-M   'P 1'
#
loop_
_entity.id
_entity.type
_entity.pdbx_description
1 polymer ?
#
loop_
_entity_poly.entity_id
_entity_poly.type
_entity_poly.pdbx_seq_one_letter_code
_entity_poly.pdbx_strand_id
1 'polypeptide(L)'
;MSLVSISRRRRGANIEIAVTDRGIGIAPEDQERVFERFFRGDKARSRATGGSGLGLAIVKHVAANHDGTIRVWSKPGTGSTFTLALPALIEAYHDDERPEQAREPELRSNRSQREEELSR
;
A
#
# COMPACT_ATOMS: atom_id res chain seq x y z
N MET A 1 19.10 7.51 12.99
CA MET A 1 18.16 6.91 12.02
C MET A 1 16.79 6.89 12.67
N SER A 2 15.78 7.56 12.10
CA SER A 2 14.42 7.57 12.67
C SER A 2 13.74 6.24 12.34
N LEU A 3 13.25 5.53 13.36
CA LEU A 3 12.46 4.32 13.14
C LEU A 3 11.16 4.69 12.41
N VAL A 4 10.87 3.96 11.34
CA VAL A 4 9.60 4.04 10.61
C VAL A 4 8.92 2.68 10.70
N SER A 5 7.62 2.68 10.96
CA SER A 5 6.80 1.48 10.98
C SER A 5 5.62 1.63 10.03
N ILE A 6 5.21 0.51 9.44
CA ILE A 6 4.04 0.42 8.57
C ILE A 6 3.11 -0.61 9.18
N SER A 7 1.83 -0.30 9.26
CA SER A 7 0.80 -1.21 9.73
C SER A 7 -0.42 -1.15 8.83
N ARG A 8 -1.22 -2.21 8.86
CA ARG A 8 -2.52 -2.27 8.19
C ARG A 8 -3.57 -2.77 9.18
N ARG A 9 -4.80 -2.29 9.05
CA ARG A 9 -5.96 -2.85 9.76
C ARG A 9 -7.23 -2.66 8.94
N ARG A 10 -8.21 -3.54 9.13
CA ARG A 10 -9.57 -3.32 8.62
C ARG A 10 -10.36 -2.54 9.66
N ARG A 11 -11.09 -1.51 9.21
CA ARG A 11 -12.01 -0.73 10.04
C ARG A 11 -13.34 -0.57 9.30
N GLY A 12 -14.33 -1.37 9.69
CA GLY A 12 -15.61 -1.45 8.98
C GLY A 12 -15.41 -1.87 7.52
N ALA A 13 -15.91 -1.04 6.61
CA ALA A 13 -15.79 -1.24 5.16
C ALA A 13 -14.42 -0.83 4.59
N ASN A 14 -13.50 -0.27 5.37
CA ASN A 14 -12.24 0.27 4.85
C ASN A 14 -11.01 -0.54 5.32
N ILE A 15 -9.97 -0.57 4.50
CA ILE A 15 -8.60 -0.93 4.89
C ILE A 15 -7.85 0.36 5.20
N GLU A 16 -7.32 0.47 6.42
CA GLU A 16 -6.43 1.55 6.84
C GLU A 16 -4.97 1.08 6.77
N ILE A 17 -4.13 1.82 6.06
CA ILE A 17 -2.67 1.67 6.02
C ILE A 17 -2.06 2.86 6.74
N ALA A 18 -1.30 2.61 7.80
CA ALA A 18 -0.69 3.64 8.62
C ALA A 18 0.84 3.58 8.54
N VAL A 19 1.46 4.72 8.22
CA VAL A 19 2.92 4.92 8.26
C VAL A 19 3.23 5.82 9.45
N THR A 20 4.03 5.32 10.39
CA THR A 20 4.40 6.05 11.62
C THR A 20 5.90 6.26 11.70
N ASP A 21 6.31 7.51 11.89
CA ASP A 21 7.68 7.90 12.16
C ASP A 21 7.84 8.44 13.61
N ARG A 22 9.08 8.47 14.11
CA ARG A 22 9.44 9.09 15.40
C ARG A 22 10.27 10.36 15.22
N GLY A 23 9.95 11.14 14.19
CA GLY A 23 10.61 12.40 13.86
C GLY A 23 10.11 13.58 14.71
N ILE A 24 10.35 14.78 14.18
CA ILE A 24 10.08 16.04 14.88
C ILE A 24 8.58 16.35 15.11
N GLY A 25 7.67 15.64 14.44
CA GLY A 25 6.25 15.95 14.42
C GLY A 25 5.89 17.23 13.65
N ILE A 26 4.61 17.57 13.63
CA ILE A 26 4.01 18.68 12.89
C ILE A 26 3.16 19.51 13.87
N ALA A 27 3.30 20.84 13.80
CA ALA A 27 2.52 21.77 14.62
C ALA A 27 1.03 21.68 14.23
N PRO A 28 0.08 21.72 15.19
CA PRO A 28 -1.36 21.59 14.92
C PRO A 28 -1.87 22.46 13.76
N GLU A 29 -1.44 23.72 13.71
CA GLU A 29 -1.78 24.72 12.70
C GLU A 29 -1.32 24.37 11.27
N ASP A 30 -0.32 23.51 11.14
CA ASP A 30 0.23 23.07 9.85
C ASP A 30 -0.33 21.72 9.40
N GLN A 31 -1.04 20.97 10.25
CA GLN A 31 -1.45 19.59 9.97
C GLN A 31 -2.45 19.45 8.81
N GLU A 32 -3.27 20.47 8.56
CA GLU A 32 -4.16 20.48 7.39
C GLU A 32 -3.40 20.88 6.13
N ARG A 33 -2.47 21.82 6.28
CA ARG A 33 -1.69 22.43 5.19
C ARG A 33 -0.64 21.49 4.63
N VAL A 34 -0.20 20.47 5.37
CA VAL A 34 0.76 19.46 4.85
C VAL A 34 0.28 18.70 3.61
N PHE A 35 -1.02 18.73 3.32
CA PHE A 35 -1.59 18.14 2.10
C PHE A 35 -1.72 19.13 0.93
N GLU A 36 -1.38 20.41 1.12
CA GLU A 36 -1.33 21.39 0.06
C GLU A 36 -0.09 21.18 -0.82
N ARG A 37 -0.23 21.46 -2.11
CA ARG A 37 0.91 21.42 -3.04
C ARG A 37 1.93 22.47 -2.63
N PHE A 38 3.20 22.09 -2.64
CA PHE A 38 4.35 22.96 -2.34
C PHE A 38 4.44 23.44 -0.90
N PHE A 39 3.51 23.06 -0.01
CA PHE A 39 3.62 23.41 1.39
C PHE A 39 4.83 22.73 2.05
N ARG A 40 5.57 23.52 2.84
CA ARG A 40 6.70 23.08 3.65
C ARG A 40 6.68 23.84 4.97
N GLY A 41 6.55 23.13 6.08
CA GLY A 41 6.66 23.73 7.42
C GLY A 41 8.04 24.32 7.69
N ASP A 42 8.16 25.24 8.64
CA ASP A 42 9.36 26.05 8.86
C ASP A 42 10.63 25.23 9.12
N LYS A 43 10.54 24.12 9.85
CA LYS A 43 11.70 23.23 10.12
C LYS A 43 12.08 22.34 8.93
N ALA A 44 11.25 22.26 7.88
CA ALA A 44 11.57 21.55 6.64
C ALA A 44 12.22 22.43 5.58
N ARG A 45 12.23 23.77 5.76
CA ARG A 45 12.94 24.71 4.87
C ARG A 45 14.46 24.57 4.98
N SER A 46 15.00 24.18 6.14
CA SER A 46 16.44 24.14 6.41
C SER A 46 17.17 22.87 5.95
N ARG A 47 16.45 21.82 5.50
CA ARG A 47 17.10 20.64 4.92
C ARG A 47 17.44 20.89 3.45
N ALA A 48 18.74 20.96 3.15
CA ALA A 48 19.32 21.07 1.81
C ALA A 48 18.93 19.94 0.84
N THR A 49 18.23 18.90 1.31
CA THR A 49 17.78 17.72 0.56
C THR A 49 16.26 17.66 0.32
N GLY A 50 15.51 18.73 0.64
CA GLY A 50 14.05 18.68 0.70
C GLY A 50 13.35 18.63 -0.66
N GLY A 51 12.52 17.61 -0.87
CA GLY A 51 11.67 17.46 -2.07
C GLY A 51 10.67 18.61 -2.29
N SER A 52 10.01 18.60 -3.45
CA SER A 52 9.15 19.69 -3.95
C SER A 52 7.90 20.02 -3.12
N GLY A 53 7.60 19.28 -2.04
CA GLY A 53 6.36 19.45 -1.28
C GLY A 53 5.12 18.92 -2.03
N LEU A 54 5.30 18.05 -3.02
CA LEU A 54 4.19 17.48 -3.79
C LEU A 54 3.69 16.13 -3.24
N GLY A 55 4.50 15.41 -2.47
CA GLY A 55 4.22 14.02 -2.08
C GLY A 55 2.85 13.82 -1.43
N LEU A 56 2.55 14.52 -0.33
CA LEU A 56 1.28 14.38 0.38
C LEU A 56 0.08 14.93 -0.40
N ALA A 57 0.28 15.95 -1.25
CA ALA A 57 -0.76 16.42 -2.15
C ALA A 57 -1.13 15.37 -3.20
N ILE A 58 -0.13 14.64 -3.73
CA ILE A 58 -0.36 13.49 -4.61
C ILE A 58 -1.11 12.39 -3.86
N VAL A 59 -0.69 12.04 -2.64
CA VAL A 59 -1.39 11.02 -1.83
C VAL A 59 -2.84 11.40 -1.58
N LYS A 60 -3.13 12.67 -1.25
CA LYS A 60 -4.51 13.15 -1.07
C LYS A 60 -5.35 12.99 -2.34
N HIS A 61 -4.79 13.31 -3.50
CA HIS A 61 -5.47 13.13 -4.77
C HIS A 61 -5.68 11.64 -5.12
N VAL A 62 -4.66 10.80 -4.94
CA VAL A 62 -4.76 9.36 -5.17
C VAL A 62 -5.80 8.72 -4.25
N ALA A 63 -5.82 9.08 -2.97
CA ALA A 63 -6.81 8.59 -2.02
C ALA A 63 -8.24 8.95 -2.48
N ALA A 64 -8.47 10.21 -2.87
CA ALA A 64 -9.77 10.67 -3.35
C ALA A 64 -10.21 9.93 -4.62
N ASN A 65 -9.30 9.68 -5.57
CA ASN A 65 -9.61 8.94 -6.79
C ASN A 65 -9.95 7.45 -6.56
N HIS A 66 -9.68 6.92 -5.36
CA HIS A 66 -10.00 5.55 -4.95
C HIS A 66 -11.11 5.51 -3.88
N ASP A 67 -11.98 6.54 -3.84
CA ASP A 67 -13.06 6.69 -2.84
C ASP A 67 -12.57 6.58 -1.38
N GLY A 68 -11.32 6.97 -1.17
CA GLY A 68 -10.63 6.89 0.10
C GLY A 68 -10.30 8.25 0.70
N THR A 69 -9.62 8.21 1.83
CA THR A 69 -9.20 9.39 2.58
C THR A 69 -7.77 9.23 3.09
N ILE A 70 -7.10 10.35 3.33
CA ILE A 70 -5.81 10.41 4.02
C ILE A 70 -5.97 11.35 5.22
N ARG A 71 -5.43 10.95 6.38
CA ARG A 71 -5.38 11.77 7.58
C ARG A 71 -4.01 11.71 8.23
N VAL A 72 -3.72 12.70 9.07
CA VAL A 72 -2.52 12.72 9.89
C VAL A 72 -2.89 12.84 11.36
N TRP A 73 -2.19 12.10 12.21
CA TRP A 73 -2.03 12.43 13.62
C TRP A 73 -0.57 12.81 13.84
N SER A 74 -0.30 13.91 14.52
CA SER A 74 1.07 14.32 14.80
C SER A 74 1.15 15.14 16.07
N LYS A 75 2.30 15.05 16.75
CA LYS A 75 2.63 15.88 17.91
C LYS A 75 4.11 16.29 17.84
N PRO A 76 4.44 17.59 18.00
CA PRO A 76 5.82 18.04 18.06
C PRO A 76 6.66 17.25 19.08
N GLY A 77 7.84 16.80 18.65
CA GLY A 77 8.77 16.00 19.46
C GLY A 77 8.37 14.53 19.65
N THR A 78 7.22 14.09 19.15
CA THR A 78 6.76 12.68 19.26
C THR A 78 6.86 11.93 17.93
N GLY A 79 6.53 12.59 16.82
CA GLY A 79 6.48 11.99 15.49
C GLY A 79 5.11 12.18 14.82
N SER A 80 4.88 11.47 13.74
CA SER A 80 3.64 11.54 12.97
C SER A 80 3.17 10.16 12.53
N THR A 81 1.86 10.02 12.36
CA THR A 81 1.22 8.86 11.74
C THR A 81 0.32 9.35 10.61
N PHE A 82 0.66 8.99 9.38
CA PHE A 82 -0.18 9.21 8.21
C PHE A 82 -1.00 7.96 7.95
N THR A 83 -2.32 8.08 7.87
CA THR A 83 -3.24 6.95 7.66
C THR A 83 -4.03 7.13 6.38
N LEU A 84 -3.74 6.29 5.38
CA LEU A 84 -4.54 6.12 4.18
C LEU A 84 -5.66 5.13 4.46
N ALA A 85 -6.91 5.50 4.21
CA ALA A 85 -8.07 4.64 4.33
C ALA A 85 -8.71 4.47 2.95
N LEU A 86 -8.80 3.25 2.46
CA LEU A 86 -9.44 2.92 1.18
C LEU A 86 -10.60 1.95 1.44
N PRO A 87 -11.68 1.98 0.64
CA PRO A 87 -12.68 0.93 0.67
C PRO A 87 -12.05 -0.44 0.50
N ALA A 88 -12.47 -1.40 1.33
CA ALA A 88 -12.13 -2.79 1.15
C ALA A 88 -12.98 -3.33 0.00
N LEU A 89 -12.35 -3.89 -1.03
CA LEU A 89 -13.05 -4.72 -2.00
C LEU A 89 -13.70 -5.89 -1.25
N ILE A 90 -15.03 -5.88 -1.20
CA ILE A 90 -15.83 -7.06 -0.89
C ILE A 90 -16.19 -7.68 -2.24
N GLU A 91 -15.20 -8.18 -2.96
CA GLU A 91 -15.51 -9.16 -3.98
C GLU A 91 -15.71 -10.48 -3.23
N ALA A 92 -16.96 -10.95 -3.20
CA ALA A 92 -17.18 -12.37 -3.08
C ALA A 92 -16.38 -12.99 -4.22
N TYR A 93 -15.23 -13.57 -3.90
CA TYR A 93 -14.55 -14.48 -4.80
C TYR A 93 -15.56 -15.60 -5.07
N HIS A 94 -16.33 -15.46 -6.15
CA HIS A 94 -17.00 -16.57 -6.77
C HIS A 94 -15.88 -17.42 -7.35
N ASP A 95 -15.47 -18.45 -6.60
CA ASP A 95 -14.55 -19.51 -7.02
C ASP A 95 -15.08 -20.34 -8.21
N ASP A 96 -16.26 -20.00 -8.75
CA ASP A 96 -16.96 -20.73 -9.80
C ASP A 96 -16.41 -20.49 -11.23
N GLU A 97 -15.51 -19.53 -11.44
CA GLU A 97 -14.93 -19.26 -12.77
C GLU A 97 -13.40 -19.48 -12.82
N ARG A 98 -12.90 -20.63 -12.35
CA ARG A 98 -11.69 -21.17 -12.98
C ARG A 98 -12.08 -21.69 -14.37
N PRO A 99 -11.63 -21.09 -15.48
CA PRO A 99 -11.83 -21.71 -16.78
C PRO A 99 -11.25 -23.12 -16.75
N GLU A 100 -12.08 -24.10 -17.11
CA GLU A 100 -11.80 -25.54 -17.14
C GLU A 100 -10.59 -25.93 -18.04
N GLN A 101 -10.00 -24.95 -18.73
CA GLN A 101 -8.90 -25.10 -19.68
C GLN A 101 -7.51 -25.24 -19.03
N ALA A 102 -7.40 -25.15 -17.70
CA ALA A 102 -6.17 -25.50 -16.97
C ALA A 102 -6.11 -26.98 -16.54
N ARG A 103 -6.98 -27.85 -17.08
CA ARG A 103 -6.75 -29.30 -17.02
C ARG A 103 -5.61 -29.61 -18.00
N GLU A 104 -4.41 -29.82 -17.45
CA GLU A 104 -3.25 -30.33 -18.20
C GLU A 104 -3.69 -31.48 -19.13
N PRO A 105 -3.23 -31.50 -20.40
CA PRO A 105 -3.48 -32.65 -21.25
C PRO A 105 -2.83 -33.86 -20.61
N GLU A 106 -3.64 -34.90 -20.39
CA GLU A 106 -3.19 -36.23 -19.99
C GLU A 106 -1.90 -36.57 -20.75
N LEU A 107 -0.77 -36.60 -20.04
CA LEU A 107 0.42 -37.31 -20.49
C LEU A 107 0.01 -38.77 -20.60
N ARG A 108 -0.50 -39.12 -21.80
CA ARG A 108 -0.70 -40.49 -22.23
C ARG A 108 0.55 -41.25 -21.84
N SER A 109 0.37 -42.18 -20.94
CA SER A 109 1.34 -43.15 -20.48
C SER A 109 1.93 -43.90 -21.68
N ASN A 110 2.93 -43.30 -22.32
CA ASN A 110 3.85 -43.96 -23.23
C ASN A 110 5.03 -44.52 -22.43
N ARG A 111 4.74 -45.16 -21.28
CA ARG A 111 5.74 -45.90 -20.50
C ARG A 111 5.80 -47.37 -20.92
N SER A 112 4.77 -47.91 -21.57
CA SER A 112 4.71 -49.32 -21.97
C SER A 112 5.42 -49.66 -23.30
N GLN A 113 5.99 -48.70 -24.04
CA GLN A 113 6.71 -48.98 -25.29
C GLN A 113 8.24 -48.92 -25.17
N ARG A 114 8.80 -48.42 -24.06
CA ARG A 114 10.26 -48.29 -23.90
C ARG A 114 10.92 -49.46 -23.17
N GLU A 115 10.15 -50.38 -22.59
CA GLU A 115 10.68 -51.55 -21.88
C GLU A 115 10.75 -52.81 -22.78
N GLU A 116 10.10 -52.84 -23.94
CA GLU A 116 10.19 -53.96 -24.91
C GLU A 116 11.34 -53.84 -25.92
N GLU A 117 11.91 -52.64 -26.14
CA GLU A 117 13.06 -52.45 -27.06
C GLU A 117 14.43 -52.70 -26.40
N LEU A 118 14.50 -52.77 -25.06
CA LEU A 118 15.76 -52.98 -24.32
C LEU A 118 16.04 -54.45 -23.95
N SER A 119 15.17 -55.39 -24.37
CA SER A 119 15.33 -56.83 -24.13
C SER A 119 15.43 -57.68 -25.41
N ARG A 120 15.78 -57.06 -26.56
CA ARG A 120 16.16 -57.78 -27.78
C ARG A 120 17.56 -57.45 -28.22
#